data_AF-A0A2T2SX83-F1
#
_entry.id   AF-A0A2T2SX83-F1
#
_cell.length_a   1.000
_cell.length_b   1.000
_cell.length_c   1.000
_cell.angle_alpha   90.00
_cell.angle_beta   90.00
_cell.angle_gamma   90.00
#
_symmetry.space_group_name_H-M   'P 1'
#
loop_
_entity.id
_entity.type
_entity.pdbx_description
1 polymer ?
#
loop_
_entity_poly.entity_id
_entity_poly.type
_entity_poly.pdbx_seq_one_letter_code
_entity_poly.pdbx_strand_id
1 'polypeptide(L)' 'RTAIFLLFLQMPGTLLPLVLLPEVCFTQIPWGLTLEGQYIVKNAVLIGAALVVGGTVRERDDLSAK' A
#
# COMPACT_ATOMS: atom_id res chain seq x y z
N ARG A 1 12.17 -7.35 -9.59
CA ARG A 1 11.30 -6.33 -10.26
C ARG A 1 9.83 -6.76 -10.34
N THR A 2 9.54 -8.03 -10.63
CA THR A 2 8.17 -8.58 -10.71
C THR A 2 7.35 -8.35 -9.44
N ALA A 3 7.95 -8.47 -8.25
CA ALA A 3 7.27 -8.20 -6.99
C ALA A 3 6.69 -6.78 -6.91
N ILE A 4 7.47 -5.75 -7.25
CA ILE A 4 7.01 -4.34 -7.27
C ILE A 4 5.89 -4.15 -8.29
N PHE A 5 5.98 -4.80 -9.45
CA PHE A 5 4.96 -4.72 -10.48
C PHE A 5 3.64 -5.37 -10.05
N LEU A 6 3.71 -6.55 -9.43
CA LEU A 6 2.56 -7.24 -8.85
C LEU A 6 1.95 -6.44 -7.69
N LEU A 7 2.78 -5.81 -6.86
CA LEU A 7 2.36 -4.91 -5.80
C LEU A 7 1.55 -3.73 -6.35
N PHE A 8 2.01 -3.14 -7.45
CA PHE A 8 1.34 -2.02 -8.10
C PHE A 8 -0.01 -2.42 -8.69
N LEU A 9 -0.12 -3.64 -9.23
CA LEU A 9 -1.37 -4.16 -9.79
C LEU A 9 -2.40 -4.48 -8.70
N GLN A 10 -1.96 -4.88 -7.50
CA GLN A 10 -2.83 -5.20 -6.38
C GLN A 10 -3.44 -3.95 -5.72
N MET A 11 -2.70 -2.85 -5.66
CA MET A 11 -3.09 -1.63 -4.92
C MET A 11 -4.45 -1.04 -5.30
N PRO A 12 -4.81 -0.89 -6.60
CA PRO A 12 -6.13 -0.40 -6.99
C PRO A 12 -7.27 -1.29 -6.49
N GLY A 13 -7.10 -2.61 -6.59
CA GLY A 13 -8.07 -3.60 -6.13
C GLY A 13 -8.35 -3.50 -4.63
N THR A 14 -7.30 -3.28 -3.83
CA THR A 14 -7.45 -3.14 -2.38
C THR A 14 -8.03 -1.80 -1.92
N LEU A 15 -7.91 -0.74 -2.73
CA LEU A 15 -8.42 0.60 -2.39
C LEU A 15 -9.85 0.85 -2.89
N LEU A 16 -10.29 0.14 -3.93
CA LEU A 16 -11.64 0.22 -4.50
C LEU A 16 -12.79 0.14 -3.46
N PRO A 17 -12.75 -0.76 -2.45
CA PRO A 17 -13.81 -0.85 -1.45
C PRO A 17 -14.02 0.42 -0.64
N LEU A 18 -12.98 1.25 -0.43
CA LEU A 18 -13.10 2.52 0.30
C LEU A 18 -14.05 3.51 -0.40
N VAL A 19 -14.20 3.38 -1.72
CA VAL A 19 -15.06 4.25 -2.53
C VAL A 19 -16.36 3.55 -2.92
N LEU A 20 -16.30 2.27 -3.28
CA LEU A 20 -17.45 1.51 -3.76
C LEU A 20 -18.32 0.92 -2.65
N LEU A 21 -17.74 0.58 -1.49
CA LEU A 21 -18.44 -0.01 -0.34
C LEU A 21 -18.02 0.71 0.97
N PRO A 22 -18.28 2.03 1.07
CA PRO A 22 -17.89 2.81 2.23
C PRO A 22 -18.59 2.36 3.52
N GLU A 23 -19.80 1.81 3.45
CA GLU A 23 -20.55 1.27 4.59
C GLU A 23 -19.88 0.05 5.25
N VAL A 24 -19.06 -0.69 4.49
CA VAL A 24 -18.28 -1.81 5.02
C VAL A 24 -16.95 -1.32 5.59
N CYS A 25 -16.38 -0.26 5.00
CA CYS A 25 -15.05 0.26 5.36
C CYS A 25 -15.09 1.29 6.50
N PHE A 26 -16.21 1.99 6.69
CA PHE A 26 -16.33 3.10 7.63
C PHE A 26 -17.53 2.92 8.56
N THR A 27 -17.30 3.03 9.87
CA THR A 27 -18.35 3.26 10.86
C THR A 27 -18.84 4.70 10.84
N GLN A 28 -17.94 5.64 10.57
CA GLN A 28 -18.24 7.06 10.33
C GLN A 28 -17.26 7.62 9.32
N ILE A 29 -17.73 8.00 8.14
CA ILE A 29 -16.86 8.55 7.09
C ILE A 29 -16.39 9.96 7.52
N PRO A 30 -15.10 10.30 7.39
CA PRO A 30 -13.98 9.50 6.88
C PRO A 30 -13.07 8.88 7.96
N TRP A 31 -13.31 9.14 9.25
CA TRP A 31 -12.35 8.84 10.32
C TRP A 31 -12.63 7.54 11.11
N GLY A 32 -13.89 7.13 11.20
CA GLY A 32 -14.27 5.88 11.85
C GLY A 32 -14.10 4.72 10.87
N LEU A 33 -12.95 4.05 10.88
CA LEU A 33 -12.72 2.86 10.05
C LEU A 33 -13.15 1.57 10.77
N THR A 34 -13.84 0.71 10.05
CA THR A 34 -14.09 -0.68 10.48
C THR A 34 -12.80 -1.48 10.47
N LEU A 35 -12.84 -2.74 10.93
CA LEU A 35 -11.69 -3.63 10.80
C LEU A 35 -11.26 -3.79 9.33
N GLU A 36 -12.21 -3.90 8.41
CA GLU A 36 -11.90 -3.99 6.97
C GLU A 36 -11.21 -2.73 6.45
N GLY A 37 -11.74 -1.55 6.78
CA GLY A 37 -11.10 -0.28 6.42
C GLY A 37 -9.69 -0.17 7.01
N GLN A 38 -9.51 -0.54 8.28
CA GLN A 38 -8.20 -0.53 8.94
C GLN A 38 -7.18 -1.44 8.24
N TYR A 39 -7.59 -2.64 7.82
CA TYR A 39 -6.72 -3.54 7.08
C TYR A 39 -6.32 -2.98 5.72
N ILE A 40 -7.24 -2.33 5.00
CA ILE A 40 -6.95 -1.67 3.73
C ILE A 40 -5.90 -0.56 3.93
N VAL A 41 -6.10 0.32 4.92
CA VAL A 41 -5.17 1.41 5.21
C VAL A 41 -3.80 0.86 5.62
N LYS A 42 -3.76 -0.15 6.48
CA LYS A 42 -2.51 -0.83 6.86
C LYS A 42 -1.76 -1.34 5.64
N ASN A 43 -2.44 -2.01 4.72
CA ASN A 43 -1.82 -2.56 3.52
C ASN A 43 -1.27 -1.46 2.61
N ALA A 44 -2.01 -0.35 2.44
CA ALA A 44 -1.55 0.80 1.67
C ALA A 44 -0.27 1.43 2.26
N VAL A 45 -0.22 1.58 3.59
CA VAL A 45 0.96 2.11 4.30
C VAL A 45 2.17 1.17 4.14
N LEU A 46 2.00 -0.14 4.32
CA LEU A 46 3.09 -1.11 4.17
C LEU A 46 3.64 -1.15 2.74
N ILE A 47 2.76 -1.11 1.75
CA ILE A 47 3.15 -1.08 0.34
C ILE A 47 3.87 0.23 0.01
N GLY A 48 3.36 1.38 0.47
CA GLY A 48 4.04 2.67 0.34
C GLY A 48 5.44 2.65 0.94
N ALA A 49 5.60 2.09 2.14
CA ALA A 49 6.89 1.92 2.79
C ALA A 49 7.82 0.99 1.99
N ALA A 50 7.31 -0.15 1.49
CA ALA A 50 8.08 -1.07 0.67
C ALA A 50 8.53 -0.45 -0.67
N LEU A 51 7.72 0.41 -1.28
CA LEU A 51 8.09 1.15 -2.50
C LEU A 51 9.18 2.18 -2.23
N VAL A 52 9.07 2.96 -1.15
CA VAL A 52 10.10 3.92 -0.74
C VAL A 52 11.41 3.22 -0.43
N VAL A 53 11.38 2.21 0.44
CA VAL A 53 12.57 1.45 0.85
C VAL A 53 13.16 0.68 -0.34
N GLY A 54 12.34 -0.04 -1.10
CA GLY A 54 12.78 -0.78 -2.28
C GLY A 54 13.34 0.12 -3.39
N GLY A 55 12.92 1.38 -3.46
CA GLY A 55 13.52 2.39 -4.33
C GLY A 55 14.90 2.86 -3.87
N THR A 56 15.13 2.95 -2.55
CA THR A 56 16.42 3.40 -1.96
C THR A 56 17.52 2.35 -1.94
N VAL A 57 17.19 1.05 -2.03
CA VAL A 57 18.18 -0.06 -2.02
C VAL A 57 19.24 0.08 -3.13
N ARG A 58 18.94 0.81 -4.21
CA ARG A 58 19.87 1.07 -5.33
C ARG A 58 21.14 1.83 -4.94
N GLU A 59 21.12 2.65 -3.87
CA GLU A 59 22.27 3.48 -3.54
C GLU A 59 23.45 2.68 -2.96
N ARG A 60 23.20 1.51 -2.34
CA ARG A 60 24.26 0.72 -1.71
C ARG A 60 25.00 -0.22 -2.66
N ASP A 61 24.34 -0.80 -3.65
CA ASP A 61 24.99 -1.73 -4.59
C ASP A 61 25.91 -0.99 -5.57
N ASP A 62 25.52 0.22 -6.00
CA ASP A 62 26.33 1.04 -6.93
C ASP A 62 27.56 1.68 -6.25
N LEU A 63 27.57 1.81 -4.91
CA LEU A 63 28.71 2.27 -4.11
C LEU A 63 29.67 1.15 -3.72
N SER A 64 29.19 -0.10 -3.61
CA SER A 64 30.05 -1.25 -3.32
C SER A 64 30.79 -1.77 -4.57
N ALA A 65 30.35 -1.37 -5.76
CA ALA A 65 30.94 -1.76 -7.04
C ALA A 65 31.93 -0.71 -7.60
N LYS A 66 32.27 0.34 -6.83
CA LYS A 66 33.16 1.43 -7.26
C LYS A 66 34.39 1.55 -6.37
#